data_AF-A0A1X7SDV9-F1
#
_entry.id   AF-A0A1X7SDV9-F1
#
_cell.length_a   1.000
_cell.length_b   1.000
_cell.length_c   1.000
_cell.angle_alpha   90.00
_cell.angle_beta   90.00
_cell.angle_gamma   90.00
#
_symmetry.space_group_name_H-M   'P 1'
#
loop_
_entity.id
_entity.type
_entity.pdbx_description
1 polymer ?
#
loop_
_entity_poly.entity_id
_entity_poly.type
_entity_poly.pdbx_seq_one_letter_code
_entity_poly.pdbx_strand_id
1 'polypeptide(L)'
;MLVDLDHQFTSIIAKLKSRLHMLIESQKLTLQSITSCTEQIFNIEVKRSSLNGIFTSITPYYDFLNCTLIKKLVQRLIPKDDKLCDELRQYVESVEKLSSSSQLKHLRSPIPPSPLFTRTNEQIVIKFHKRWEMITMSRFDDALKHYFEECHADCYKKFDSTISITLSIAKSQASHFAKAVEDKKEALARIGILEVSIGKKEIYIRREKDDNFNASLCQSVKAGDSFEVSMLLQLGADSK
;
A
#
# COMPACT_ATOMS: atom_id res chain seq x y z
N MET A 1 -12.39 0.02 -16.70
CA MET A 1 -11.36 -0.81 -16.04
C MET A 1 -11.20 -0.46 -14.56
N LEU A 2 -10.73 0.73 -14.17
CA LEU A 2 -10.65 1.13 -12.75
C LEU A 2 -12.03 1.21 -12.08
N VAL A 3 -13.01 1.81 -12.77
CA VAL A 3 -14.42 1.88 -12.32
C VAL A 3 -15.02 0.48 -12.16
N ASP A 4 -14.68 -0.46 -13.03
CA ASP A 4 -15.22 -1.83 -12.98
C ASP A 4 -14.66 -2.58 -11.77
N LEU A 5 -13.37 -2.41 -11.45
CA LEU A 5 -12.75 -3.00 -10.26
C LEU A 5 -13.30 -2.40 -8.97
N ASP A 6 -13.56 -1.10 -8.93
CA ASP A 6 -14.18 -0.44 -7.77
C ASP A 6 -15.60 -0.98 -7.50
N HIS A 7 -16.40 -1.18 -8.55
CA HIS A 7 -17.72 -1.81 -8.44
C HIS A 7 -17.63 -3.27 -7.99
N GLN A 8 -16.71 -4.05 -8.58
CA GLN A 8 -16.48 -5.45 -8.18
C GLN A 8 -16.07 -5.54 -6.71
N PHE A 9 -15.15 -4.68 -6.27
CA PHE A 9 -14.70 -4.65 -4.89
C PHE A 9 -15.83 -4.29 -3.93
N THR A 10 -16.61 -3.26 -4.26
CA THR A 10 -17.81 -2.89 -3.48
C THR A 10 -18.79 -4.06 -3.36
N SER A 11 -18.98 -4.83 -4.44
CA SER A 11 -19.80 -6.06 -4.42
C SER A 11 -19.23 -7.12 -3.47
N ILE A 12 -17.91 -7.36 -3.50
CA ILE A 12 -17.22 -8.30 -2.60
C ILE A 12 -17.41 -7.89 -1.14
N ILE A 13 -17.25 -6.60 -0.81
CA ILE A 13 -17.47 -6.10 0.57
C ILE A 13 -18.91 -6.36 1.02
N ALA A 14 -19.90 -6.08 0.17
CA ALA A 14 -21.30 -6.30 0.49
C ALA A 14 -21.59 -7.79 0.73
N LYS A 15 -21.08 -8.68 -0.13
CA LYS A 15 -21.20 -10.13 0.01
C LYS A 15 -20.51 -10.64 1.27
N LEU A 16 -19.32 -10.14 1.59
CA LEU A 16 -18.60 -10.48 2.83
C LEU A 16 -19.43 -10.12 4.06
N LYS A 17 -19.97 -8.90 4.13
CA LYS A 17 -20.84 -8.48 5.24
C LYS A 17 -22.07 -9.39 5.38
N SER A 18 -22.75 -9.67 4.27
CA SER A 18 -23.91 -10.57 4.25
C SER A 18 -23.53 -11.98 4.73
N ARG A 19 -22.38 -12.51 4.29
CA ARG A 19 -21.93 -13.84 4.67
C ARG A 19 -21.57 -13.96 6.14
N LEU A 20 -20.85 -12.97 6.67
CA LEU A 20 -20.55 -12.90 8.10
C LEU A 20 -21.83 -12.78 8.93
N HIS A 21 -22.83 -12.04 8.46
CA HIS A 21 -24.14 -11.95 9.12
C HIS A 21 -24.80 -13.34 9.23
N MET A 22 -24.89 -14.08 8.12
CA MET A 22 -25.44 -15.44 8.12
C MET A 22 -24.67 -16.41 9.04
N LEU A 23 -23.34 -16.28 9.12
CA LEU A 23 -22.51 -17.11 10.02
C LEU A 23 -22.74 -16.77 11.50
N ILE A 24 -23.06 -15.51 11.82
CA ILE A 24 -23.46 -15.10 13.17
C ILE A 24 -24.85 -15.65 13.51
N GLU A 25 -25.83 -15.50 12.61
CA GLU A 25 -27.19 -15.99 12.83
C GLU A 25 -27.24 -17.52 13.01
N SER A 26 -26.41 -18.24 12.26
CA SER A 26 -26.25 -19.69 12.37
C SER A 26 -25.35 -20.14 13.53
N GLN A 27 -24.90 -19.22 14.39
CA GLN A 27 -24.03 -19.48 15.55
C GLN A 27 -22.68 -20.13 15.21
N LYS A 28 -22.24 -20.08 13.95
CA LYS A 28 -20.93 -20.58 13.50
C LYS A 28 -19.79 -19.60 13.78
N LEU A 29 -20.12 -18.32 13.92
CA LEU A 29 -19.21 -17.25 14.32
C LEU A 29 -19.87 -16.35 15.36
N THR A 30 -19.04 -15.69 16.17
CA THR A 30 -19.51 -14.63 17.07
C THR A 30 -18.92 -13.29 16.64
N LEU A 31 -19.63 -12.20 16.97
CA LEU A 31 -19.13 -10.86 16.74
C LEU A 31 -17.77 -10.60 17.43
N GLN A 32 -17.56 -11.22 18.60
CA GLN A 32 -16.30 -11.17 19.33
C GLN A 32 -15.17 -11.87 18.57
N SER A 33 -15.43 -13.01 17.91
CA SER A 33 -14.42 -13.72 17.12
C SER A 33 -13.98 -12.89 15.91
N ILE A 34 -14.93 -12.23 15.23
CA ILE A 34 -14.65 -11.35 14.09
C ILE A 34 -13.83 -10.14 14.54
N THR A 35 -14.25 -9.50 15.64
CA THR A 35 -13.50 -8.39 16.26
C THR A 35 -12.06 -8.81 16.56
N SER A 36 -11.89 -9.91 17.31
CA SER A 36 -10.56 -10.37 17.75
C SER A 36 -9.65 -10.71 16.56
N CYS A 37 -10.19 -11.37 15.53
CA CYS A 37 -9.45 -11.65 14.30
C CYS A 37 -9.01 -10.35 13.60
N THR A 38 -9.88 -9.35 13.56
CA THR A 38 -9.60 -8.05 12.95
C THR A 38 -8.52 -7.28 13.72
N GLU A 39 -8.67 -7.19 15.04
CA GLU A 39 -7.68 -6.55 15.93
C GLU A 39 -6.31 -7.25 15.81
N GLN A 40 -6.27 -8.59 15.70
CA GLN A 40 -5.03 -9.34 15.50
C GLN A 40 -4.37 -9.11 14.14
N ILE A 41 -5.14 -9.00 13.06
CA ILE A 41 -4.55 -8.76 11.73
C ILE A 41 -3.96 -7.35 11.64
N PHE A 42 -4.59 -6.36 12.29
CA PHE A 42 -4.28 -4.95 12.10
C PHE A 42 -3.54 -4.30 13.26
N ASN A 43 -3.50 -4.94 14.42
CA ASN A 43 -3.02 -4.33 15.65
C ASN A 43 -3.72 -2.99 15.94
N ILE A 44 -5.03 -2.94 15.71
CA ILE A 44 -5.90 -1.77 15.94
C ILE A 44 -6.98 -2.12 16.96
N GLU A 45 -7.56 -1.09 17.59
CA GLU A 45 -8.77 -1.22 18.38
C GLU A 45 -10.00 -1.04 17.48
N VAL A 46 -10.94 -1.98 17.54
CA VAL A 46 -12.13 -1.99 16.67
C VAL A 46 -13.40 -1.74 17.49
N LYS A 47 -14.32 -0.93 16.95
CA LYS A 47 -15.60 -0.69 17.62
C LYS A 47 -16.45 -1.97 17.66
N ARG A 48 -16.67 -2.50 18.85
CA ARG A 48 -17.29 -3.82 19.11
C ARG A 48 -18.83 -3.85 19.03
N SER A 49 -19.46 -2.74 18.64
CA SER A 49 -20.92 -2.58 18.80
C SER A 49 -21.75 -3.35 17.77
N SER A 50 -21.22 -3.59 16.56
CA SER A 50 -21.93 -4.32 15.50
C SER A 50 -20.97 -4.69 14.35
N LEU A 51 -21.39 -5.58 13.45
CA LEU A 51 -20.63 -5.89 12.24
C LEU A 51 -20.38 -4.64 11.39
N ASN A 52 -21.38 -3.76 11.28
CA ASN A 52 -21.21 -2.46 10.62
C ASN A 52 -20.19 -1.58 11.36
N GLY A 53 -20.20 -1.55 12.70
CA GLY A 53 -19.21 -0.83 13.49
C GLY A 53 -17.78 -1.33 13.26
N ILE A 54 -17.60 -2.65 13.13
CA ILE A 54 -16.32 -3.26 12.75
C ILE A 54 -15.89 -2.74 11.38
N PHE A 55 -16.73 -2.90 10.36
CA PHE A 55 -16.39 -2.48 8.99
C PHE A 55 -16.14 -0.97 8.89
N THR A 56 -16.91 -0.12 9.58
CA THR A 56 -16.63 1.32 9.64
C THR A 56 -15.26 1.62 10.25
N SER A 57 -14.82 0.83 11.24
CA SER A 57 -13.51 1.01 11.88
C SER A 57 -12.36 0.62 10.94
N ILE A 58 -12.57 -0.37 10.06
CA ILE A 58 -11.55 -0.85 9.11
C ILE A 58 -11.62 -0.21 7.72
N THR A 59 -12.68 0.54 7.38
CA THR A 59 -12.79 1.26 6.09
C THR A 59 -11.54 2.06 5.73
N PRO A 60 -10.85 2.75 6.67
CA PRO A 60 -9.61 3.49 6.36
C PRO A 60 -8.42 2.63 5.90
N TYR A 61 -8.49 1.31 6.03
CA TYR A 61 -7.36 0.38 5.92
C TYR A 61 -7.44 -0.51 4.67
N TYR A 62 -8.41 -0.27 3.80
CA TYR A 62 -8.55 -1.00 2.56
C TYR A 62 -9.20 -0.14 1.48
N ASP A 63 -8.85 -0.41 0.23
CA ASP A 63 -9.56 0.12 -0.93
C ASP A 63 -9.55 -0.92 -2.08
N PHE A 64 -10.07 -0.54 -3.25
CA PHE A 64 -10.16 -1.43 -4.40
C PHE A 64 -8.80 -1.76 -5.06
N LEU A 65 -7.69 -1.19 -4.59
CA LEU A 65 -6.33 -1.53 -5.01
C LEU A 65 -5.59 -2.27 -3.87
N ASN A 66 -5.86 -1.91 -2.62
CA ASN A 66 -5.34 -2.57 -1.42
C ASN A 66 -6.42 -3.41 -0.74
N CYS A 67 -6.62 -4.62 -1.27
CA CYS A 67 -7.57 -5.59 -0.73
C CYS A 67 -6.95 -6.62 0.22
N THR A 68 -5.69 -6.42 0.64
CA THR A 68 -4.94 -7.35 1.52
C THR A 68 -5.71 -7.66 2.81
N LEU A 69 -6.33 -6.62 3.39
CA LEU A 69 -7.18 -6.73 4.56
C LEU A 69 -8.32 -7.72 4.34
N ILE A 70 -9.07 -7.49 3.27
CA ILE A 70 -10.26 -8.27 2.91
C ILE A 70 -9.85 -9.71 2.61
N LYS A 71 -8.74 -9.91 1.89
CA LYS A 71 -8.14 -11.22 1.63
C LYS A 71 -7.88 -12.00 2.92
N LYS A 72 -7.21 -11.38 3.91
CA LYS A 72 -6.91 -12.04 5.20
C LYS A 72 -8.19 -12.36 5.99
N LEU A 73 -9.18 -11.46 6.00
CA LEU A 73 -10.46 -11.71 6.68
C LEU A 73 -11.23 -12.87 6.03
N VAL A 74 -11.35 -12.89 4.70
CA VAL A 74 -12.03 -13.98 3.99
C VAL A 74 -11.33 -15.31 4.25
N GLN A 75 -10.00 -15.36 4.13
CA GLN A 75 -9.23 -16.59 4.35
C GLN A 75 -9.36 -17.17 5.77
N ARG A 76 -9.58 -16.32 6.78
CA ARG A 76 -9.67 -16.74 8.19
C ARG A 76 -11.10 -17.02 8.65
N LEU A 77 -12.09 -16.28 8.14
CA LEU A 77 -13.45 -16.28 8.69
C LEU A 77 -14.47 -16.97 7.77
N ILE A 78 -14.17 -17.12 6.48
CA ILE A 78 -15.09 -17.70 5.51
C ILE A 78 -14.64 -19.13 5.18
N PRO A 79 -15.58 -20.10 5.13
CA PRO A 79 -15.27 -21.46 4.69
C PRO A 79 -14.59 -21.49 3.30
N LYS A 80 -13.62 -22.39 3.11
CA LYS A 80 -12.80 -22.43 1.89
C LYS A 80 -13.59 -22.76 0.62
N ASP A 81 -14.69 -23.48 0.77
CA ASP A 81 -15.61 -23.89 -0.30
C ASP A 81 -16.65 -22.82 -0.65
N ASP A 82 -16.61 -21.66 0.03
CA ASP A 82 -17.52 -20.56 -0.25
C ASP A 82 -17.19 -19.87 -1.57
N LYS A 83 -18.22 -19.58 -2.39
CA LYS A 83 -18.08 -18.85 -3.66
C LYS A 83 -17.41 -17.49 -3.50
N LEU A 84 -17.54 -16.86 -2.34
CA LEU A 84 -16.86 -15.58 -2.05
C LEU A 84 -15.32 -15.71 -2.11
N CYS A 85 -14.77 -16.87 -1.73
CA CYS A 85 -13.34 -17.14 -1.84
C CYS A 85 -12.88 -17.14 -3.31
N ASP A 86 -13.69 -17.70 -4.21
CA ASP A 86 -13.41 -17.74 -5.65
C ASP A 86 -13.52 -16.36 -6.29
N GLU A 87 -14.59 -15.62 -5.97
CA GLU A 87 -14.78 -14.26 -6.47
C GLU A 87 -13.65 -13.33 -6.02
N LEU A 88 -13.24 -13.41 -4.74
CA LEU A 88 -12.14 -12.61 -4.23
C LEU A 88 -10.81 -12.97 -4.91
N ARG A 89 -10.58 -14.25 -5.20
CA ARG A 89 -9.39 -14.70 -5.93
C ARG A 89 -9.35 -14.13 -7.35
N GLN A 90 -10.45 -14.23 -8.11
CA GLN A 90 -10.54 -13.67 -9.46
C GLN A 90 -10.35 -12.15 -9.48
N TYR A 91 -10.90 -11.46 -8.47
CA TYR A 91 -10.72 -10.04 -8.31
C TYR A 91 -9.25 -9.69 -8.00
N VAL A 92 -8.59 -10.42 -7.09
CA VAL A 92 -7.17 -10.23 -6.78
C VAL A 92 -6.31 -10.45 -8.03
N GLU A 93 -6.56 -11.50 -8.81
CA GLU A 93 -5.87 -11.76 -10.08
C GLU A 93 -6.08 -10.60 -11.08
N SER A 94 -7.27 -10.01 -11.12
CA SER A 94 -7.59 -8.86 -11.97
C SER A 94 -6.85 -7.60 -11.54
N VAL A 95 -6.75 -7.36 -10.22
CA VAL A 95 -5.94 -6.27 -9.65
C VAL A 95 -4.46 -6.48 -9.94
N GLU A 96 -3.93 -7.69 -9.73
CA GLU A 96 -2.52 -8.02 -9.99
C GLU A 96 -2.16 -7.85 -11.48
N LYS A 97 -3.05 -8.29 -12.38
CA LYS A 97 -2.91 -8.08 -13.83
C LYS A 97 -2.91 -6.59 -14.17
N LEU A 98 -3.79 -5.81 -13.54
CA LEU A 98 -3.82 -4.36 -13.73
C LEU A 98 -2.51 -3.73 -13.22
N SER A 99 -2.06 -4.06 -12.02
CA SER A 99 -0.83 -3.53 -11.41
C SER A 99 0.44 -3.89 -12.19
N SER A 100 0.43 -5.04 -12.88
CA SER A 100 1.52 -5.48 -13.74
C SER A 100 1.57 -4.75 -15.08
N SER A 101 0.41 -4.31 -15.58
CA SER A 101 0.30 -3.68 -16.91
C SER A 101 0.15 -2.15 -16.86
N SER A 102 -0.28 -1.60 -15.72
CA SER A 102 -0.58 -0.17 -15.56
C SER A 102 0.56 0.59 -14.92
N GLN A 103 0.94 1.68 -15.58
CA GLN A 103 1.91 2.65 -15.08
C GLN A 103 1.29 3.60 -14.05
N LEU A 104 2.09 4.10 -13.12
CA LEU A 104 1.67 5.04 -12.07
C LEU A 104 0.98 6.30 -12.64
N LYS A 105 1.32 6.74 -13.86
CA LYS A 105 0.67 7.88 -14.53
C LYS A 105 -0.83 7.74 -14.74
N HIS A 106 -1.35 6.50 -14.75
CA HIS A 106 -2.76 6.22 -14.96
C HIS A 106 -3.58 6.30 -13.66
N LEU A 107 -2.91 6.41 -12.51
CA LEU A 107 -3.56 6.67 -11.23
C LEU A 107 -4.00 8.13 -11.19
N ARG A 108 -5.32 8.35 -11.22
CA ARG A 108 -5.93 9.64 -10.89
C ARG A 108 -6.18 9.64 -9.38
N SER A 109 -5.84 10.73 -8.68
CA SER A 109 -6.45 11.01 -7.38
C SER A 109 -7.46 12.14 -7.55
N PRO A 110 -8.70 12.00 -7.06
CA PRO A 110 -9.40 13.13 -6.48
C PRO A 110 -8.78 13.45 -5.11
N ILE A 111 -8.71 14.75 -4.80
CA ILE A 111 -8.65 15.44 -3.49
C ILE A 111 -7.66 14.87 -2.43
N PRO A 112 -6.85 15.73 -1.77
CA PRO A 112 -6.01 15.31 -0.65
C PRO A 112 -6.85 14.57 0.40
N PRO A 113 -6.33 13.49 1.01
CA PRO A 113 -7.08 12.84 2.07
C PRO A 113 -7.20 13.85 3.22
N SER A 114 -8.38 14.01 3.79
CA SER A 114 -8.45 14.43 5.19
C SER A 114 -7.55 13.46 5.96
N PRO A 115 -6.67 13.95 6.85
CA PRO A 115 -5.76 13.08 7.53
C PRO A 115 -6.60 12.07 8.32
N LEU A 116 -6.49 10.80 7.95
CA LEU A 116 -7.07 9.69 8.70
C LEU A 116 -6.20 9.47 9.94
N PHE A 117 -6.15 10.48 10.82
CA PHE A 117 -5.59 10.36 12.15
C PHE A 117 -6.51 9.42 12.95
N THR A 118 -6.31 8.11 12.82
CA THR A 118 -6.68 7.22 13.92
C THR A 118 -5.61 7.37 14.99
N ARG A 119 -5.98 7.33 16.28
CA ARG A 119 -5.03 7.53 17.40
C ARG A 119 -3.84 6.56 17.40
N THR A 120 -3.95 5.46 16.65
CA THR A 120 -3.02 4.32 16.66
C THR A 120 -2.03 4.29 15.49
N ASN A 121 -2.25 5.06 14.43
CA ASN A 121 -1.42 5.01 13.22
C ASN A 121 -0.71 6.32 12.94
N GLU A 122 0.47 6.21 12.33
CA GLU A 122 1.24 7.33 11.83
C GLU A 122 1.20 7.31 10.29
N GLN A 123 0.97 8.48 9.69
CA GLN A 123 0.95 8.62 8.25
C GLN A 123 2.38 8.83 7.73
N ILE A 124 2.76 8.10 6.69
CA ILE A 124 4.00 8.29 5.96
C ILE A 124 3.66 8.84 4.59
N VAL A 125 4.39 9.86 4.15
CA VAL A 125 4.32 10.37 2.79
C VAL A 125 5.70 10.25 2.16
N ILE A 126 5.84 9.49 1.08
CA ILE A 126 7.10 9.35 0.34
C ILE A 126 6.96 10.08 -0.98
N LYS A 127 7.83 11.06 -1.23
CA LYS A 127 7.88 11.83 -2.48
C LYS A 127 8.95 11.26 -3.41
N PHE A 128 8.56 10.96 -4.64
CA PHE A 128 9.39 10.40 -5.69
C PHE A 128 9.55 11.39 -6.86
N HIS A 129 10.70 11.31 -7.53
CA HIS A 129 10.98 12.03 -8.76
C HIS A 129 10.00 11.60 -9.88
N LYS A 130 9.63 12.52 -10.78
CA LYS A 130 8.65 12.29 -11.86
C LYS A 130 8.94 11.10 -12.80
N ARG A 131 10.20 10.65 -12.91
CA ARG A 131 10.56 9.45 -13.72
C ARG A 131 9.83 8.19 -13.27
N TRP A 132 9.37 8.14 -12.02
CA TRP A 132 8.55 7.05 -11.51
C TRP A 132 7.18 6.94 -12.18
N GLU A 133 6.69 7.96 -12.91
CA GLU A 133 5.34 7.94 -13.52
C GLU A 133 5.16 6.81 -14.53
N MET A 134 6.24 6.40 -15.18
CA MET A 134 6.25 5.37 -16.21
C MET A 134 6.50 3.97 -15.63
N ILE A 135 6.76 3.87 -14.34
CA ILE A 135 6.95 2.59 -13.64
C ILE A 135 5.59 1.95 -13.38
N THR A 136 5.52 0.62 -13.50
CA THR A 136 4.31 -0.15 -13.18
C THR A 136 4.07 -0.17 -11.68
N MET A 137 2.81 -0.31 -11.24
CA MET A 137 2.47 -0.37 -9.81
C MET A 137 3.16 -1.56 -9.12
N SER A 138 3.27 -2.71 -9.79
CA SER A 138 4.01 -3.88 -9.30
C SER A 138 5.48 -3.60 -9.03
N ARG A 139 6.18 -2.96 -9.96
CA ARG A 139 7.60 -2.58 -9.80
C ARG A 139 7.78 -1.55 -8.70
N PHE A 140 6.80 -0.67 -8.54
CA PHE A 140 6.76 0.26 -7.44
C PHE A 140 6.61 -0.46 -6.08
N ASP A 141 5.70 -1.43 -5.96
CA ASP A 141 5.54 -2.26 -4.76
C ASP A 141 6.81 -3.03 -4.42
N ASP A 142 7.52 -3.56 -5.43
CA ASP A 142 8.80 -4.23 -5.24
C ASP A 142 9.85 -3.30 -4.61
N ALA A 143 9.89 -2.03 -5.03
CA ALA A 143 10.77 -1.02 -4.44
C ALA A 143 10.42 -0.73 -2.99
N LEU A 144 9.13 -0.55 -2.66
CA LEU A 144 8.72 -0.34 -1.27
C LEU A 144 9.12 -1.52 -0.37
N LYS A 145 8.92 -2.76 -0.85
CA LYS A 145 9.31 -3.96 -0.11
C LYS A 145 10.82 -4.04 0.08
N HIS A 146 11.60 -3.74 -0.96
CA HIS A 146 13.05 -3.77 -0.90
C HIS A 146 13.63 -2.80 0.13
N TYR A 147 13.10 -1.57 0.19
CA TYR A 147 13.64 -0.55 1.10
C TYR A 147 13.06 -0.57 2.51
N PHE A 148 11.78 -0.94 2.66
CA PHE A 148 11.07 -0.72 3.92
C PHE A 148 10.53 -1.98 4.60
N GLU A 149 10.67 -3.16 3.97
CA GLU A 149 10.28 -4.48 4.51
C GLU A 149 8.80 -4.60 4.92
N GLU A 150 8.04 -5.47 4.24
CA GLU A 150 6.58 -5.65 4.46
C GLU A 150 5.73 -4.35 4.46
N CYS A 151 6.21 -3.30 3.80
CA CYS A 151 5.40 -2.09 3.56
C CYS A 151 4.53 -2.27 2.33
N HIS A 152 3.21 -2.16 2.52
CA HIS A 152 2.24 -2.08 1.43
C HIS A 152 1.74 -0.65 1.30
N ALA A 153 1.55 -0.18 0.06
CA ALA A 153 0.96 1.12 -0.18
C ALA A 153 -0.52 1.15 0.21
N ASP A 154 -0.87 1.95 1.23
CA ASP A 154 -2.27 2.13 1.63
C ASP A 154 -3.03 3.01 0.67
N CYS A 155 -2.38 4.01 0.07
CA CYS A 155 -2.95 4.72 -1.06
C CYS A 155 -1.88 5.37 -1.94
N TYR A 156 -2.18 5.39 -3.23
CA TYR A 156 -1.37 6.04 -4.24
C TYR A 156 -1.94 7.42 -4.56
N LYS A 157 -1.13 8.49 -4.45
CA LYS A 157 -1.53 9.84 -4.83
C LYS A 157 -0.51 10.48 -5.77
N LYS A 158 -0.99 11.32 -6.68
CA LYS A 158 -0.18 12.06 -7.64
C LYS A 158 -0.29 13.56 -7.35
N PHE A 159 0.83 14.27 -7.40
CA PHE A 159 0.89 15.73 -7.39
C PHE A 159 1.64 16.22 -8.65
N ASP A 160 1.39 17.45 -9.09
CA ASP A 160 1.71 17.95 -10.45
C ASP A 160 3.13 17.70 -10.97
N SER A 161 4.16 17.67 -10.11
CA SER A 161 5.56 17.41 -10.48
C SER A 161 6.23 16.24 -9.76
N THR A 162 5.56 15.61 -8.80
CA THR A 162 6.12 14.53 -7.97
C THR A 162 5.05 13.48 -7.68
N ILE A 163 5.47 12.22 -7.55
CA ILE A 163 4.58 11.16 -7.10
C ILE A 163 4.70 11.09 -5.58
N SER A 164 3.59 11.20 -4.87
CA SER A 164 3.60 11.14 -3.40
C SER A 164 2.71 10.00 -2.93
N ILE A 165 3.30 9.04 -2.24
CA ILE A 165 2.58 7.86 -1.82
C ILE A 165 2.40 7.90 -0.33
N THR A 166 1.19 7.57 0.10
CA THR A 166 0.80 7.66 1.49
C THR A 166 0.61 6.27 2.05
N LEU A 167 1.37 5.98 3.09
CA LEU A 167 1.30 4.74 3.86
C LEU A 167 0.77 5.07 5.26
N SER A 168 0.14 4.11 5.90
CA SER A 168 -0.33 4.14 7.28
C SER A 168 0.33 2.98 8.00
N ILE A 169 1.20 3.31 8.95
CA ILE A 169 1.87 2.31 9.77
C ILE A 169 1.39 2.42 11.22
N ALA A 170 1.52 1.34 11.99
CA ALA A 170 1.30 1.40 13.41
C ALA A 170 2.29 2.40 14.03
N LYS A 171 1.84 3.23 14.97
CA LYS A 171 2.70 4.24 15.62
C LYS A 171 3.94 3.63 16.29
N SER A 172 3.83 2.39 16.77
CA SER A 172 4.94 1.61 17.33
C SER A 172 6.05 1.32 16.31
N GLN A 173 5.75 1.31 15.01
CA GLN A 173 6.70 1.06 13.93
C GLN A 173 7.32 2.34 13.36
N ALA A 174 6.81 3.52 13.72
CA ALA A 174 7.23 4.79 13.11
C ALA A 174 8.71 5.12 13.35
N SER A 175 9.22 4.81 14.55
CA SER A 175 10.64 4.99 14.86
C SER A 175 11.54 4.04 14.06
N HIS A 176 11.13 2.78 13.91
CA HIS A 176 11.85 1.79 13.10
C HIS A 176 11.88 2.21 11.62
N PHE A 177 10.74 2.64 11.09
CA PHE A 177 10.66 3.16 9.72
C PHE A 177 11.55 4.39 9.51
N ALA A 178 11.50 5.37 10.43
CA ALA A 178 12.35 6.56 10.37
C ALA A 178 13.84 6.22 10.37
N LYS A 179 14.23 5.22 11.16
CA LYS A 179 15.61 4.72 11.19
C LYS A 179 15.99 4.06 9.86
N ALA A 180 15.14 3.20 9.30
CA ALA A 180 15.38 2.57 8.00
C ALA A 180 15.55 3.61 6.87
N VAL A 181 14.79 4.71 6.91
CA VAL A 181 14.94 5.82 5.97
C VAL A 181 16.31 6.49 6.11
N GLU A 182 16.75 6.77 7.33
CA GLU A 182 18.05 7.43 7.55
C GLU A 182 19.22 6.49 7.18
N ASP A 183 19.14 5.22 7.57
CA ASP A 183 20.18 4.22 7.29
C ASP A 183 20.33 3.95 5.78
N LYS A 184 19.23 4.02 5.02
CA LYS A 184 19.19 3.77 3.57
C LYS A 184 19.19 5.06 2.74
N LYS A 185 19.43 6.23 3.33
CA LYS A 185 19.26 7.55 2.70
C LYS A 185 19.94 7.69 1.33
N GLU A 186 21.19 7.26 1.21
CA GLU A 186 21.94 7.32 -0.06
C GLU A 186 21.33 6.41 -1.15
N ALA A 187 20.85 5.22 -0.75
CA ALA A 187 20.17 4.29 -1.64
C ALA A 187 18.85 4.86 -2.15
N LEU A 188 18.04 5.41 -1.23
CA LEU A 188 16.80 6.12 -1.55
C LEU A 188 17.06 7.31 -2.48
N ALA A 189 18.13 8.07 -2.24
CA ALA A 189 18.51 9.19 -3.10
C ALA A 189 18.90 8.75 -4.52
N ARG A 190 19.61 7.61 -4.66
CA ARG A 190 20.03 7.10 -5.98
C ARG A 190 18.85 6.79 -6.88
N ILE A 191 17.81 6.15 -6.35
CA ILE A 191 16.59 5.80 -7.10
C ILE A 191 15.58 6.95 -7.22
N GLY A 192 15.92 8.16 -6.75
CA GLY A 192 15.08 9.34 -6.93
C GLY A 192 13.92 9.46 -5.94
N ILE A 193 14.10 8.99 -4.71
CA ILE A 193 13.25 9.40 -3.59
C ILE A 193 13.78 10.74 -3.07
N LEU A 194 12.88 11.72 -3.00
CA LEU A 194 13.21 13.11 -2.70
C LEU A 194 13.04 13.43 -1.21
N GLU A 195 11.95 12.93 -0.63
CA GLU A 195 11.56 13.26 0.74
C GLU A 195 10.70 12.13 1.32
N VAL A 196 10.82 11.95 2.63
CA VAL A 196 9.93 11.09 3.42
C VAL A 196 9.40 11.88 4.60
N SER A 197 8.09 12.04 4.70
CA SER A 197 7.42 12.64 5.85
C SER A 197 6.81 11.54 6.71
N ILE A 198 7.01 11.58 8.03
CA ILE A 198 6.44 10.65 9.01
C ILE A 198 5.71 11.49 10.05
N GLY A 199 4.38 11.50 10.00
CA GLY A 199 3.55 12.41 10.77
C GLY A 199 3.89 13.87 10.45
N LYS A 200 4.41 14.60 11.44
CA LYS A 200 4.87 16.00 11.28
C LYS A 200 6.38 16.13 11.00
N LYS A 201 7.12 15.03 10.99
CA LYS A 201 8.57 15.05 10.80
C LYS A 201 8.88 14.84 9.32
N GLU A 202 9.59 15.76 8.71
CA GLU A 202 10.09 15.64 7.34
C GLU A 202 11.56 15.20 7.35
N ILE A 203 11.88 14.21 6.50
CA ILE A 203 13.23 13.71 6.26
C ILE A 203 13.56 14.00 4.80
N TYR A 204 14.41 15.00 4.58
CA TYR A 204 14.87 15.37 3.25
C TYR A 204 15.98 14.43 2.79
N ILE A 205 15.76 13.77 1.65
CA ILE A 205 16.70 12.81 1.07
C ILE A 205 17.56 13.50 0.01
N ARG A 206 16.91 14.16 -0.96
CA ARG A 206 17.58 14.85 -2.08
C ARG A 206 16.68 15.93 -2.67
N ARG A 207 17.29 16.95 -3.30
CA ARG A 207 16.58 17.97 -4.09
C ARG A 207 16.37 17.47 -5.53
N GLU A 208 15.18 17.69 -6.09
CA GLU A 208 14.80 17.26 -7.45
C GLU A 208 15.78 17.70 -8.56
N LYS A 209 16.50 18.81 -8.38
CA LYS A 209 17.46 19.33 -9.37
C LYS A 209 18.83 18.62 -9.34
N ASP A 210 19.12 17.86 -8.29
CA ASP A 210 20.42 17.19 -8.09
C ASP A 210 20.39 15.72 -8.60
N ASP A 211 19.40 15.38 -9.44
CA ASP A 211 19.10 14.00 -9.85
C ASP A 211 19.87 13.57 -11.12
N ASN A 212 21.08 13.04 -10.92
CA ASN A 212 21.83 12.36 -11.99
C ASN A 212 21.67 10.84 -11.89
N PHE A 213 20.60 10.31 -12.50
CA PHE A 213 20.31 8.88 -12.54
C PHE A 213 21.41 8.04 -13.21
N ASN A 214 22.17 8.61 -14.16
CA ASN A 214 23.28 7.90 -14.81
C ASN A 214 24.46 7.73 -13.84
N ALA A 215 24.77 8.77 -13.05
CA ALA A 215 25.75 8.64 -11.98
C ALA A 215 25.30 7.64 -10.91
N SER A 216 24.02 7.66 -10.53
CA SER A 216 23.43 6.66 -9.62
C SER A 216 23.58 5.24 -10.17
N LEU A 217 23.39 5.03 -11.48
CA LEU A 217 23.54 3.71 -12.13
C LEU A 217 24.97 3.20 -11.98
N CYS A 218 25.96 4.03 -12.32
CA CYS A 218 27.36 3.68 -12.17
C CYS A 218 27.74 3.36 -10.71
N GLN A 219 27.19 4.08 -9.74
CA GLN A 219 27.41 3.81 -8.33
C GLN A 219 26.79 2.46 -7.90
N SER A 220 25.58 2.17 -8.37
CA SER A 220 24.85 0.94 -8.04
C SER A 220 25.55 -0.29 -8.63
N VAL A 221 26.08 -0.19 -9.85
CA VAL A 221 26.91 -1.23 -10.47
C VAL A 221 28.17 -1.50 -9.63
N LYS A 222 28.87 -0.45 -9.18
CA LYS A 222 30.06 -0.60 -8.32
C LYS A 222 29.74 -1.21 -6.97
N ALA A 223 28.57 -0.92 -6.42
CA ALA A 223 28.08 -1.48 -5.16
C ALA A 223 27.61 -2.95 -5.30
N GLY A 224 27.45 -3.45 -6.53
CA GLY A 224 26.92 -4.80 -6.77
C GLY A 224 25.43 -4.94 -6.47
N ASP A 225 24.69 -3.84 -6.40
CA ASP A 225 23.26 -3.84 -6.10
C ASP A 225 22.44 -4.07 -7.38
N SER A 226 22.11 -5.33 -7.66
CA SER A 226 21.34 -5.71 -8.85
C SER A 226 19.92 -5.12 -8.86
N PHE A 227 19.33 -4.89 -7.69
CA PHE A 227 17.99 -4.32 -7.59
C PHE A 227 18.00 -2.86 -8.02
N GLU A 228 18.91 -2.06 -7.45
CA GLU A 228 19.08 -0.65 -7.82
C GLU A 228 19.42 -0.50 -9.30
N VAL A 229 20.31 -1.32 -9.83
CA VAL A 229 20.65 -1.31 -11.26
C VAL A 229 19.41 -1.54 -12.13
N SER A 230 18.63 -2.59 -11.84
CA SER A 230 17.38 -2.87 -12.57
C SER A 230 16.36 -1.74 -12.45
N MET A 231 16.27 -1.09 -11.28
CA MET A 231 15.33 0.01 -11.05
C MET A 231 15.74 1.26 -11.83
N LEU A 232 17.03 1.62 -11.79
CA LEU A 232 17.58 2.79 -12.45
C LEU A 232 17.46 2.71 -13.98
N LEU A 233 17.69 1.54 -14.57
CA LEU A 233 17.47 1.31 -16.00
C LEU A 233 16.01 1.57 -16.40
N GLN A 234 15.03 1.13 -15.59
CA GLN A 234 13.61 1.39 -15.83
C GLN A 234 13.23 2.86 -15.64
N LEU A 235 13.92 3.57 -14.75
CA LEU A 235 13.80 5.02 -14.59
C LEU A 235 14.49 5.80 -15.73
N GLY A 236 15.01 5.11 -16.75
CA GLY A 236 15.65 5.70 -17.92
C GLY A 236 17.07 6.21 -17.64
N ALA A 237 17.77 5.61 -16.69
CA ALA A 237 19.22 5.77 -16.59
C ALA A 237 19.90 5.01 -17.73
N ASP A 238 21.01 5.56 -18.22
CA ASP A 238 21.83 4.96 -19.26
C ASP A 238 23.30 5.04 -18.86
N SER A 239 24.02 3.94 -19.05
CA SER A 239 25.47 3.89 -18.89
C SER A 239 26.12 4.33 -20.20
N LYS A 240 26.04 5.63 -20.50
CA LYS A 240 26.87 6.21 -21.56
C LYS A 240 28.32 6.28 -21.12
#